data_AF-A0AAE9AVX3-F1
#
_entry.id   AF-A0AAE9AVX3-F1
#
_cell.length_a   1.000
_cell.length_b   1.000
_cell.length_c   1.000
_cell.angle_alpha   90.00
_cell.angle_beta   90.00
_cell.angle_gamma   90.00
#
_symmetry.space_group_name_H-M   'P 1'
#
loop_
_entity.id
_entity.type
_entity.pdbx_description
1 polymer ?
#
loop_
_entity_poly.entity_id
_entity_poly.type
_entity_poly.pdbx_seq_one_letter_code
_entity_poly.pdbx_strand_id
1 'polypeptide(L)'
;MDYLQNRKVQTAFNTKLSGYTNKGGHRAEAYNKDIRFVGDVKAVNKVSKGVRDITLTFTATETIYNLPVITQKTVLSYKWVAGSGHKPKTYKRSVTNLNAAFAIAPKKDEKSVTVDKQGFLWATTTWNATPLYKSAGKTKIVKKQTTLAAGAKFSASLARG
;
A
#
# COMPACT_ATOMS: atom_id res chain seq x y z
N MET A 1 1.45 11.68 -26.56
CA MET A 1 0.53 11.93 -25.43
C MET A 1 0.70 10.75 -24.50
N ASP A 2 1.53 10.89 -23.46
CA ASP A 2 2.21 9.74 -22.83
C ASP A 2 1.72 9.45 -21.40
N TYR A 3 0.50 9.89 -21.06
CA TYR A 3 0.06 9.92 -19.66
C TYR A 3 -0.96 8.80 -19.34
N LEU A 4 -2.01 8.63 -20.17
CA LEU A 4 -3.18 7.80 -19.83
C LEU A 4 -3.07 6.30 -20.17
N GLN A 5 -1.96 5.85 -20.78
CA GLN A 5 -1.76 4.45 -21.15
C GLN A 5 -0.29 4.02 -21.02
N ASN A 6 0.44 4.58 -20.06
CA ASN A 6 1.89 4.44 -20.04
C ASN A 6 2.38 3.35 -19.10
N ARG A 7 2.79 2.22 -19.69
CA ARG A 7 3.41 1.11 -18.99
C ARG A 7 4.62 1.53 -18.15
N LYS A 8 5.40 2.53 -18.59
CA LYS A 8 6.56 3.03 -17.86
C LYS A 8 6.14 3.69 -16.55
N VAL A 9 5.07 4.50 -16.57
CA VAL A 9 4.50 5.14 -15.37
C VAL A 9 4.01 4.07 -14.39
N GLN A 10 3.20 3.11 -14.84
CA GLN A 10 2.71 2.01 -13.99
C GLN A 10 3.86 1.17 -13.41
N THR A 11 4.95 1.00 -14.16
CA THR A 11 6.16 0.30 -13.70
C THR A 11 6.92 1.12 -12.66
N ALA A 12 7.01 2.44 -12.83
CA ALA A 12 7.68 3.37 -11.94
C ALA A 12 6.88 3.66 -10.66
N PHE A 13 5.56 3.45 -10.68
CA PHE A 13 4.67 3.74 -9.54
C PHE A 13 5.04 2.93 -8.30
N ASN A 14 5.87 3.53 -7.46
CA ASN A 14 6.37 2.98 -6.22
C ASN A 14 6.25 4.06 -5.15
N THR A 15 5.97 3.64 -3.93
CA THR A 15 5.94 4.53 -2.77
C THR A 15 6.57 3.81 -1.60
N LYS A 16 7.30 4.55 -0.75
CA LYS A 16 7.86 4.01 0.49
C LYS A 16 7.90 5.10 1.55
N LEU A 17 7.34 4.80 2.70
CA LEU A 17 7.45 5.65 3.88
C LEU A 17 7.50 4.81 5.16
N SER A 18 7.99 5.43 6.21
CA SER A 18 8.00 4.88 7.56
C SER A 18 7.52 5.96 8.53
N GLY A 19 7.14 5.53 9.72
CA GLY A 19 6.64 6.45 10.73
C GLY A 19 6.29 5.74 12.03
N TYR A 20 5.48 6.43 12.83
CA TYR A 20 5.01 5.93 14.11
C TYR A 20 3.53 5.60 14.05
N THR A 21 3.14 4.52 14.74
CA THR A 21 1.77 3.99 14.74
C THR A 21 0.74 4.88 15.44
N ASN A 22 1.18 6.01 16.02
CA ASN A 22 0.32 7.06 16.58
C ASN A 22 0.22 8.34 15.72
N LYS A 23 1.04 8.46 14.66
CA LYS A 23 1.08 9.67 13.80
C LYS A 23 0.82 9.37 12.33
N GLY A 24 1.13 8.16 11.86
CA GLY A 24 1.08 7.86 10.44
C GLY A 24 2.29 8.45 9.70
N GLY A 25 2.09 8.81 8.43
CA GLY A 25 3.11 9.46 7.62
C GLY A 25 2.61 9.80 6.22
N HIS A 26 3.30 10.71 5.55
CA HIS A 26 2.99 11.16 4.21
C HIS A 26 4.28 11.36 3.40
N ARG A 27 4.28 10.98 2.13
CA ARG A 27 5.36 11.26 1.19
C ARG A 27 4.81 11.39 -0.21
N ALA A 28 5.21 12.44 -0.91
CA ALA A 28 4.95 12.61 -2.34
C ALA A 28 6.29 12.66 -3.09
N GLU A 29 6.35 12.01 -4.25
CA GLU A 29 7.52 11.99 -5.12
C GLU A 29 7.09 12.34 -6.55
N ALA A 30 7.75 13.33 -7.14
CA ALA A 30 7.48 13.71 -8.53
C ALA A 30 8.16 12.69 -9.47
N TYR A 31 7.39 12.12 -10.39
CA TYR A 31 7.94 11.34 -11.50
C TYR A 31 8.36 12.25 -12.66
N ASN A 32 7.54 13.24 -12.97
CA ASN A 32 7.83 14.34 -13.89
C ASN A 32 6.98 15.57 -13.52
N LYS A 33 6.92 16.59 -14.39
CA LYS A 33 6.16 17.83 -14.14
C LYS A 33 4.66 17.61 -13.92
N ASP A 34 4.08 16.55 -14.50
CA ASP A 34 2.64 16.28 -14.53
C ASP A 34 2.24 15.14 -13.57
N ILE A 35 3.15 14.20 -13.30
CA ILE A 35 2.87 12.95 -12.57
C ILE A 35 3.58 12.93 -11.20
N ARG A 36 2.83 12.58 -10.15
CA ARG A 36 3.37 12.34 -8.80
C ARG A 36 2.87 11.02 -8.23
N PHE A 37 3.73 10.35 -7.46
CA PHE A 37 3.38 9.18 -6.66
C PHE A 37 3.31 9.58 -5.19
N VAL A 38 2.17 9.32 -4.57
CA VAL A 38 1.88 9.73 -3.19
C VAL A 38 1.65 8.50 -2.33
N GLY A 39 2.40 8.37 -1.25
CA GLY A 39 2.18 7.41 -0.19
C GLY A 39 1.65 8.11 1.06
N ASP A 40 0.55 7.62 1.60
CA ASP A 40 -0.07 8.13 2.82
C ASP A 40 -0.38 6.97 3.77
N VAL A 41 0.00 7.09 5.04
CA VAL A 41 -0.41 6.18 6.09
C VAL A 41 -1.16 6.96 7.15
N LYS A 42 -2.46 6.72 7.26
CA LYS A 42 -3.25 7.15 8.41
C LYS A 42 -3.15 6.11 9.51
N ALA A 43 -2.74 6.54 10.70
CA ALA A 43 -2.66 5.69 11.88
C ALA A 43 -3.70 6.08 12.92
N VAL A 44 -4.42 5.09 13.45
CA VAL A 44 -5.31 5.23 14.60
C VAL A 44 -4.78 4.30 15.68
N ASN A 45 -4.56 4.83 16.89
CA ASN A 45 -4.02 4.08 18.02
C ASN A 45 -4.87 4.36 19.26
N LYS A 46 -5.66 3.37 19.68
CA LYS A 46 -6.49 3.44 20.89
C LYS A 46 -5.84 2.60 21.98
N VAL A 47 -5.67 3.18 23.16
CA VAL A 47 -5.05 2.49 24.30
C VAL A 47 -6.10 2.18 25.35
N SER A 48 -6.17 0.93 25.80
CA SER A 48 -7.05 0.52 26.90
C SER A 48 -6.37 -0.58 27.72
N LYS A 49 -6.26 -0.38 29.04
CA LYS A 49 -5.64 -1.33 29.99
C LYS A 49 -4.28 -1.88 29.52
N GLY A 50 -3.41 -1.01 28.98
CA GLY A 50 -2.09 -1.39 28.47
C GLY A 50 -2.07 -2.10 27.10
N VAL A 51 -3.25 -2.39 26.52
CA VAL A 51 -3.39 -2.94 25.18
C VAL A 51 -3.60 -1.81 24.18
N ARG A 52 -2.86 -1.84 23.07
CA ARG A 52 -3.00 -0.89 21.97
C ARG A 52 -3.76 -1.53 20.82
N ASP A 53 -4.85 -0.90 20.41
CA ASP A 53 -5.66 -1.24 19.25
C ASP A 53 -5.26 -0.30 18.11
N ILE A 54 -4.55 -0.82 17.12
CA ILE A 54 -3.93 -0.02 16.08
C ILE A 54 -4.56 -0.37 14.73
N THR A 55 -4.93 0.67 13.98
CA THR A 55 -5.31 0.59 12.58
C THR A 55 -4.36 1.44 11.74
N LEU A 56 -3.69 0.81 10.79
CA LEU A 56 -2.87 1.47 9.77
C LEU A 56 -3.61 1.39 8.43
N THR A 57 -3.91 2.54 7.85
CA THR A 57 -4.48 2.65 6.50
C THR A 57 -3.40 3.17 5.58
N PHE A 58 -2.83 2.30 4.75
CA PHE A 58 -1.83 2.70 3.76
C PHE A 58 -2.50 2.90 2.40
N THR A 59 -2.31 4.09 1.83
CA THR A 59 -2.81 4.50 0.53
C THR A 59 -1.63 4.85 -0.36
N ALA A 60 -1.49 4.17 -1.50
CA ALA A 60 -0.58 4.55 -2.56
C ALA A 60 -1.40 5.11 -3.73
N THR A 61 -1.09 6.32 -4.15
CA THR A 61 -1.83 7.05 -5.18
C THR A 61 -0.91 7.52 -6.29
N GLU A 62 -1.26 7.21 -7.54
CA GLU A 62 -0.73 7.90 -8.71
C GLU A 62 -1.63 9.08 -9.02
N THR A 63 -1.03 10.25 -9.19
CA THR A 63 -1.73 11.48 -9.60
C THR A 63 -1.17 11.99 -10.92
N ILE A 64 -2.04 12.50 -11.78
CA ILE A 64 -1.70 13.19 -13.02
C ILE A 64 -2.38 14.55 -12.98
N TYR A 65 -1.64 15.65 -13.13
CA TYR A 65 -2.14 17.01 -12.91
C TYR A 65 -2.82 17.18 -11.53
N ASN A 66 -2.27 16.54 -10.50
CA ASN A 66 -2.82 16.46 -9.14
C ASN A 66 -4.22 15.80 -9.01
N LEU A 67 -4.72 15.15 -10.07
CA LEU A 67 -5.94 14.35 -10.01
C LEU A 67 -5.56 12.88 -9.74
N PRO A 68 -6.18 12.20 -8.76
CA PRO A 68 -5.89 10.80 -8.47
C PRO A 68 -6.41 9.92 -9.62
N VAL A 69 -5.53 9.10 -10.18
CA VAL A 69 -5.85 8.20 -11.30
C VAL A 69 -5.89 6.74 -10.83
N ILE A 70 -4.93 6.33 -10.01
CA ILE A 70 -4.89 5.00 -9.40
C ILE A 70 -4.70 5.19 -7.90
N THR A 71 -5.54 4.53 -7.10
CA THR A 71 -5.42 4.51 -5.64
C THR A 71 -5.50 3.07 -5.14
N GLN A 72 -4.40 2.57 -4.58
CA GLN A 72 -4.31 1.25 -3.96
C GLN A 72 -4.26 1.41 -2.44
N LYS A 73 -5.24 0.83 -1.76
CA LYS A 73 -5.44 1.03 -0.33
C LYS A 73 -5.46 -0.29 0.41
N THR A 74 -4.76 -0.34 1.54
CA THR A 74 -4.81 -1.44 2.50
C THR A 74 -5.14 -0.90 3.90
N VAL A 75 -5.90 -1.68 4.67
CA VAL A 75 -6.29 -1.35 6.04
C VAL A 75 -5.93 -2.54 6.91
N LEU A 76 -4.91 -2.36 7.76
CA LEU A 76 -4.44 -3.35 8.71
C LEU A 76 -4.85 -2.95 10.11
N SER A 77 -5.65 -3.77 10.78
CA SER A 77 -6.00 -3.59 12.19
C SER A 77 -5.45 -4.73 13.04
N TYR A 78 -4.87 -4.42 14.20
CA TYR A 78 -4.24 -5.38 15.10
C TYR A 78 -4.23 -4.89 16.55
N LYS A 79 -4.04 -5.82 17.49
CA LYS A 79 -3.67 -5.50 18.87
C LYS A 79 -2.16 -5.57 19.03
N TRP A 80 -1.59 -4.68 19.83
CA TRP A 80 -0.21 -4.75 20.30
C TRP A 80 -0.18 -4.66 21.83
N VAL A 81 0.53 -5.59 22.44
CA VAL A 81 0.83 -5.61 23.88
C VAL A 81 2.34 -5.68 24.03
N ALA A 82 2.91 -4.80 24.85
CA ALA A 82 4.33 -4.83 25.14
C ALA A 82 4.72 -6.21 25.71
N GLY A 83 5.78 -6.82 25.20
CA GLY A 83 6.20 -8.17 25.57
C GLY A 83 5.42 -9.32 24.93
N SER A 84 4.14 -9.16 24.58
CA SER A 84 3.33 -10.22 23.95
C SER A 84 3.20 -10.12 22.42
N GLY A 85 3.72 -9.05 21.81
CA GLY A 85 3.78 -8.89 20.36
C GLY A 85 2.45 -8.44 19.70
N HIS A 86 2.35 -8.69 18.39
CA HIS A 86 1.22 -8.26 17.56
C HIS A 86 0.21 -9.39 17.36
N LYS A 87 -1.08 -9.07 17.44
CA LYS A 87 -2.19 -9.99 17.12
C LYS A 87 -3.04 -9.38 15.99
N PRO A 88 -2.98 -9.91 14.77
CA PRO A 88 -3.82 -9.45 13.66
C PRO A 88 -5.31 -9.53 13.99
N LYS A 89 -6.10 -8.58 13.49
CA LYS A 89 -7.57 -8.64 13.55
C LYS A 89 -8.19 -8.71 12.17
N THR A 90 -7.97 -7.68 11.37
CA THR A 90 -8.60 -7.53 10.07
C THR A 90 -7.62 -6.96 9.09
N TYR A 91 -7.69 -7.43 7.86
CA TYR A 91 -6.94 -6.88 6.75
C TYR A 91 -7.88 -6.71 5.55
N LYS A 92 -8.02 -5.47 5.09
CA LYS A 92 -8.85 -5.11 3.94
C LYS A 92 -7.98 -4.48 2.87
N ARG A 93 -8.37 -4.68 1.61
CA ARG A 93 -7.70 -4.14 0.43
C ARG A 93 -8.74 -3.63 -0.55
N SER A 94 -8.48 -2.50 -1.17
CA SER A 94 -9.34 -1.90 -2.18
C SER A 94 -8.52 -1.14 -3.21
N VAL A 95 -9.04 -1.01 -4.41
CA VAL A 95 -8.44 -0.23 -5.47
C VAL A 95 -9.49 0.65 -6.13
N THR A 96 -9.15 1.91 -6.37
CA THR A 96 -9.86 2.78 -7.31
C THR A 96 -8.95 2.98 -8.49
N ASN A 97 -9.47 2.73 -9.70
CA ASN A 97 -8.68 2.79 -10.91
C ASN A 97 -9.47 3.50 -12.00
N LEU A 98 -9.08 4.75 -12.27
CA LEU A 98 -9.58 5.55 -13.39
C LEU A 98 -8.69 5.38 -14.64
N ASN A 99 -7.58 4.65 -14.53
CA ASN A 99 -6.77 4.28 -15.67
C ASN A 99 -7.42 3.10 -16.40
N ALA A 100 -7.99 3.38 -17.58
CA ALA A 100 -8.62 2.36 -18.43
C ALA A 100 -7.60 1.40 -19.08
N ALA A 101 -6.29 1.67 -19.01
CA ALA A 101 -5.27 0.87 -19.70
C ALA A 101 -4.90 -0.43 -18.98
N PHE A 102 -5.15 -0.52 -17.68
CA PHE A 102 -4.82 -1.68 -16.86
C PHE A 102 -6.02 -2.11 -16.01
N ALA A 103 -6.31 -3.40 -15.96
CA ALA A 103 -7.14 -3.97 -14.90
C ALA A 103 -6.24 -4.26 -13.69
N ILE A 104 -6.51 -3.62 -12.55
CA ILE A 104 -5.73 -3.79 -11.32
C ILE A 104 -6.56 -4.62 -10.33
N ALA A 105 -6.04 -5.78 -9.96
CA ALA A 105 -6.71 -6.67 -9.02
C ALA A 105 -5.72 -7.29 -8.03
N PRO A 106 -6.13 -7.56 -6.78
CA PRO A 106 -5.28 -8.27 -5.84
C PRO A 106 -5.14 -9.74 -6.26
N LYS A 107 -4.01 -10.36 -5.93
CA LYS A 107 -3.80 -11.80 -6.09
C LYS A 107 -4.83 -12.55 -5.22
N LYS A 108 -5.51 -13.52 -5.82
CA LYS A 108 -6.42 -14.42 -5.11
C LYS A 108 -5.63 -15.34 -4.17
N ASP A 109 -6.24 -15.67 -3.03
CA ASP A 109 -5.75 -16.66 -2.07
C ASP A 109 -4.34 -16.41 -1.50
N GLU A 110 -3.90 -15.15 -1.52
CA GLU A 110 -2.66 -14.75 -0.86
C GLU A 110 -2.84 -14.76 0.66
N LYS A 111 -1.92 -15.43 1.37
CA LYS A 111 -1.77 -15.27 2.82
C LYS A 111 -1.23 -13.86 3.11
N SER A 112 -2.15 -12.91 3.18
CA SER A 112 -1.81 -11.49 3.23
C SER A 112 -1.32 -11.00 4.58
N VAL A 113 -1.39 -11.78 5.66
CA VAL A 113 -0.94 -11.35 6.99
C VAL A 113 -0.14 -12.45 7.68
N THR A 114 1.03 -12.11 8.19
CA THR A 114 1.91 -13.00 8.95
C THR A 114 2.54 -12.26 10.13
N VAL A 115 2.83 -12.99 11.21
CA VAL A 115 3.68 -12.52 12.31
C VAL A 115 4.95 -13.35 12.25
N ASP A 116 6.12 -12.69 12.23
CA ASP A 116 7.40 -13.39 12.21
C ASP A 116 7.86 -13.81 13.62
N LYS A 117 9.00 -14.49 13.71
CA LYS A 117 9.55 -14.99 14.99
C LYS A 117 9.98 -13.86 15.92
N GLN A 118 10.29 -12.69 15.38
CA GLN A 118 10.62 -11.46 16.10
C GLN A 118 9.37 -10.73 16.58
N GLY A 119 8.18 -11.27 16.26
CA GLY A 119 6.89 -10.71 16.63
C GLY A 119 6.49 -9.52 15.77
N PHE A 120 7.14 -9.26 14.64
CA PHE A 120 6.73 -8.20 13.71
C PHE A 120 5.56 -8.66 12.85
N LEU A 121 4.63 -7.74 12.64
CA LEU A 121 3.44 -8.00 11.85
C LEU A 121 3.64 -7.50 10.43
N TRP A 122 3.57 -8.42 9.48
CA TRP A 122 3.64 -8.15 8.06
C TRP A 122 2.25 -8.30 7.44
N ALA A 123 1.81 -7.29 6.71
CA ALA A 123 0.63 -7.38 5.86
C ALA A 123 1.02 -7.05 4.42
N THR A 124 0.77 -7.96 3.49
CA THR A 124 1.14 -7.81 2.07
C THR A 124 -0.06 -8.08 1.18
N THR A 125 -0.23 -7.21 0.18
CA THR A 125 -1.10 -7.45 -0.97
C THR A 125 -0.29 -7.40 -2.25
N THR A 126 -0.31 -8.49 -2.98
CA THR A 126 0.18 -8.52 -4.36
C THR A 126 -0.90 -8.01 -5.30
N TRP A 127 -0.65 -6.91 -5.98
CA TRP A 127 -1.49 -6.35 -7.03
C TRP A 127 -0.99 -6.77 -8.41
N ASN A 128 -1.88 -7.29 -9.24
CA ASN A 128 -1.65 -7.56 -10.65
C ASN A 128 -2.29 -6.44 -11.47
N ALA A 129 -1.48 -5.68 -12.19
CA ALA A 129 -1.93 -4.75 -13.22
C ALA A 129 -1.82 -5.41 -14.59
N THR A 130 -2.94 -5.90 -15.10
CA THR A 130 -3.03 -6.59 -16.40
C THR A 130 -3.35 -5.57 -17.49
N PRO A 131 -2.52 -5.43 -18.53
CA PRO A 131 -2.83 -4.55 -19.66
C PRO A 131 -4.15 -4.94 -20.33
N LEU A 132 -4.99 -3.96 -20.67
CA LEU A 132 -6.23 -4.15 -21.41
C LEU A 132 -6.07 -3.86 -22.91
N TYR A 133 -5.05 -3.09 -23.29
CA TYR A 133 -4.75 -2.74 -24.68
C TYR A 133 -3.31 -3.09 -25.05
N LYS A 134 -3.08 -3.40 -26.32
CA LYS A 134 -1.74 -3.73 -26.84
C LYS A 134 -0.70 -2.61 -26.59
N SER A 135 -1.13 -1.35 -26.62
CA SER A 135 -0.29 -0.17 -26.34
C SER A 135 0.28 -0.15 -24.90
N ALA A 136 -0.42 -0.74 -23.94
CA ALA A 136 0.03 -0.89 -22.54
C ALA A 136 0.95 -2.12 -22.33
N GLY A 137 1.21 -2.88 -23.39
CA GLY A 137 2.00 -4.10 -23.41
C GLY A 137 1.16 -5.37 -23.23
N LYS A 138 1.83 -6.52 -23.15
CA LYS A 138 1.16 -7.84 -23.10
C LYS A 138 1.28 -8.55 -21.75
N THR A 139 2.29 -8.19 -20.95
CA THR A 139 2.56 -8.87 -19.68
C THR A 139 2.05 -8.06 -18.50
N LYS A 140 1.47 -8.75 -17.51
CA LYS A 140 1.05 -8.13 -16.25
C LYS A 140 2.23 -7.51 -15.50
N ILE A 141 1.99 -6.38 -14.86
CA ILE A 141 2.92 -5.77 -13.91
C ILE A 141 2.49 -6.21 -12.51
N VAL A 142 3.44 -6.75 -11.74
CA VAL A 142 3.19 -7.20 -10.37
C VAL A 142 3.78 -6.19 -9.40
N LYS A 143 2.97 -5.77 -8.42
CA LYS A 143 3.35 -4.85 -7.35
C LYS A 143 3.01 -5.48 -6.00
N LYS A 144 3.88 -5.35 -5.01
CA LYS A 144 3.59 -5.72 -3.62
C LYS A 144 3.37 -4.45 -2.81
N GLN A 145 2.20 -4.36 -2.19
CA GLN A 145 1.88 -3.36 -1.20
C GLN A 145 2.02 -3.98 0.18
N THR A 146 3.05 -3.57 0.92
CA THR A 146 3.40 -4.14 2.22
C THR A 146 3.29 -3.09 3.32
N THR A 147 2.74 -3.48 4.46
CA THR A 147 2.76 -2.73 5.72
C THR A 147 3.38 -3.62 6.79
N LEU A 148 4.50 -3.15 7.34
CA LEU A 148 5.19 -3.75 8.48
C LEU A 148 4.86 -2.93 9.73
N ALA A 149 4.40 -3.58 10.78
CA ALA A 149 4.31 -3.02 12.12
C ALA A 149 5.34 -3.67 13.05
N ALA A 150 6.18 -2.83 13.66
CA ALA A 150 7.25 -3.21 14.55
C ALA A 150 7.19 -2.34 15.82
N GLY A 151 6.38 -2.79 16.78
CA GLY A 151 6.13 -2.09 18.03
C GLY A 151 5.42 -0.76 17.78
N ALA A 152 6.04 0.35 18.17
CA ALA A 152 5.51 1.70 17.95
C ALA A 152 5.77 2.26 16.55
N LYS A 153 6.53 1.54 15.69
CA LYS A 153 6.92 1.98 14.35
C LYS A 153 6.20 1.19 13.27
N PHE A 154 6.10 1.79 12.09
CA PHE A 154 5.68 1.10 10.89
C PHE A 154 6.59 1.44 9.70
N SER A 155 6.58 0.56 8.70
CA SER A 155 7.04 0.84 7.34
C SER A 155 5.94 0.42 6.37
N ALA A 156 5.72 1.22 5.34
CA ALA A 156 4.74 0.94 4.29
C ALA A 156 5.37 1.18 2.91
N SER A 157 5.11 0.27 1.97
CA SER A 157 5.64 0.42 0.62
C SER A 157 4.76 -0.22 -0.44
N LEU A 158 4.64 0.43 -1.59
CA LEU A 158 4.24 -0.17 -2.86
C LEU A 158 5.51 -0.29 -3.71
N ALA A 159 5.89 -1.51 -4.09
CA ALA A 159 7.09 -1.76 -4.88
C ALA A 159 6.85 -2.87 -5.91
N ARG A 160 7.75 -3.01 -6.88
CA ARG A 160 7.72 -4.14 -7.84
C ARG A 160 7.86 -5.46 -7.08
N GLY A 161 6.98 -6.41 -7.40
CA GLY A 161 6.85 -7.69 -6.71
C GLY A 161 7.71 -8.80 -7.28
#